data_AF-A0A0D8B4S5-F1
#
_entry.id   AF-A0A0D8B4S5-F1
#
_cell.length_a   1.000
_cell.length_b   1.000
_cell.length_c   1.000
_cell.angle_alpha   90.00
_cell.angle_beta   90.00
_cell.angle_gamma   90.00
#
_symmetry.space_group_name_H-M   'P 1'
#
loop_
_entity.id
_entity.type
_entity.pdbx_description
1 polymer ?
#
loop_
_entity_poly.entity_id
_entity_poly.type
_entity_poly.pdbx_seq_one_letter_code
_entity_poly.pdbx_strand_id
1 'polypeptide(L)'
;MSTVLTAVLIPVETHRPVTALRLDVDNLPFLWEDVGGPVERVILLQPAGTLYVNAWGVRFGLPVNPRATLLAAAANPVWRG
;
A
#
# COMPACT_ATOMS: atom_id res chain seq x y z
N MET A 1 -1.90 -12.23 21.69
CA MET A 1 -1.35 -13.12 20.64
C MET A 1 -1.12 -12.25 19.43
N SER A 2 0.12 -12.12 18.99
CA SER A 2 0.45 -11.37 17.77
C SER A 2 0.07 -12.23 16.55
N THR A 3 -0.57 -11.59 15.57
CA THR A 3 -0.94 -12.24 14.31
C THR A 3 0.03 -11.79 13.23
N VAL A 4 0.69 -12.74 12.56
CA VAL A 4 1.65 -12.42 11.50
C VAL A 4 0.96 -12.51 10.15
N LEU A 5 1.01 -11.42 9.40
CA LEU A 5 0.56 -11.33 8.01
C LEU A 5 1.75 -11.41 7.06
N THR A 6 1.49 -11.92 5.85
CA THR A 6 2.38 -11.73 4.71
C THR A 6 1.85 -10.57 3.89
N ALA A 7 2.65 -9.52 3.74
CA ALA A 7 2.33 -8.35 2.93
C ALA A 7 3.25 -8.27 1.71
N VAL A 8 2.87 -7.44 0.74
CA VAL A 8 3.64 -7.20 -0.48
C VAL A 8 4.01 -5.71 -0.52
N LEU A 9 5.31 -5.41 -0.41
CA LEU A 9 5.83 -4.06 -0.55
C LEU A 9 6.02 -3.72 -2.03
N ILE A 10 5.31 -2.70 -2.49
CA ILE A 10 5.43 -2.16 -3.84
C ILE A 10 6.20 -0.83 -3.74
N PRO A 11 7.49 -0.78 -4.09
CA PRO A 11 8.26 0.47 -4.01
C PRO A 11 7.78 1.49 -5.05
N VAL A 12 8.00 2.79 -4.81
CA VAL A 12 7.72 3.83 -5.80
C VAL A 12 8.73 3.78 -6.95
N GLU A 13 9.98 3.43 -6.64
CA GLU A 13 11.03 3.25 -7.63
C GLU A 13 10.77 2.01 -8.49
N THR A 14 10.51 2.22 -9.78
CA THR A 14 10.18 1.13 -10.72
C THR A 14 11.32 0.12 -10.91
N HIS A 15 12.57 0.54 -10.72
CA HIS A 15 13.74 -0.34 -10.77
C HIS A 15 13.90 -1.21 -9.51
N ARG A 16 13.21 -0.88 -8.41
CA ARG A 16 13.24 -1.70 -7.20
C ARG A 16 12.21 -2.84 -7.30
N PRO A 17 12.59 -4.06 -6.89
CA PRO A 17 11.71 -5.21 -6.96
C PRO A 17 10.60 -5.12 -5.90
N VAL A 18 9.46 -5.72 -6.23
CA VAL A 18 8.40 -5.99 -5.25
C VAL A 18 8.88 -7.07 -4.29
N THR A 19 8.64 -6.89 -2.98
CA THR A 19 9.15 -7.79 -1.95
C THR A 19 8.03 -8.27 -1.04
N ALA A 20 8.07 -9.55 -0.62
CA ALA A 20 7.17 -10.06 0.41
C ALA A 20 7.73 -9.74 1.80
N LEU A 21 6.90 -9.15 2.66
CA LEU A 21 7.23 -8.81 4.03
C LEU A 21 6.40 -9.68 4.99
N ARG A 22 7.00 -10.04 6.12
CA ARG A 22 6.27 -10.59 7.27
C ARG A 22 6.05 -9.46 8.25
N LEU A 23 4.78 -9.17 8.54
CA LEU A 23 4.39 -8.06 9.40
C LEU A 23 3.57 -8.60 10.55
N ASP A 24 3.88 -8.11 11.75
CA ASP A 24 2.96 -8.22 12.86
C ASP A 24 1.77 -7.27 12.61
N VAL A 25 0.54 -7.74 12.81
CA VAL A 25 -0.66 -6.89 12.71
C VAL A 25 -0.56 -5.70 13.66
N ASP A 26 0.00 -5.92 14.85
CA ASP A 26 0.18 -4.88 15.85
C ASP A 26 1.18 -3.81 15.37
N ASN A 27 2.01 -4.14 14.37
CA ASN A 27 2.99 -3.25 13.78
C ASN A 27 2.49 -2.46 12.55
N LEU A 28 1.28 -2.75 12.05
CA LEU A 28 0.73 -2.06 10.86
C LEU A 28 0.70 -0.53 10.97
N PRO A 29 0.37 0.08 12.13
CA PRO A 29 0.44 1.54 12.28
C PRO A 29 1.86 2.10 12.17
N PHE A 30 2.90 1.28 12.31
CA PHE A 30 4.31 1.69 12.24
C PHE A 30 4.95 1.45 10.87
N LEU A 31 4.18 1.03 9.87
CA LEU A 31 4.62 0.96 8.47
C LEU A 31 5.00 2.33 7.86
N TRP A 32 4.96 3.40 8.65
CA TRP A 32 5.25 4.76 8.19
C TRP A 32 6.66 4.90 7.63
N GLU A 33 7.65 4.19 8.19
CA GLU A 33 9.01 4.21 7.67
C GLU A 33 9.06 3.59 6.25
N ASP A 34 8.34 2.50 6.03
CA ASP A 34 8.31 1.78 4.76
C ASP A 34 7.57 2.54 3.66
N VAL A 35 6.50 3.28 4.00
CA VAL A 35 5.71 4.05 3.02
C VAL A 35 6.08 5.54 2.96
N GLY A 36 6.95 6.02 3.85
CA GLY A 36 7.43 7.41 3.89
C GLY A 36 6.45 8.42 4.53
N GLY A 37 5.59 7.97 5.46
CA GLY A 37 4.63 8.83 6.15
C GLY A 37 3.43 8.06 6.73
N PRO A 38 2.46 8.76 7.37
CA PRO A 38 1.26 8.16 7.90
C PRO A 38 0.52 7.31 6.85
N VAL A 39 0.09 6.12 7.26
CA VAL A 39 -0.61 5.19 6.36
C VAL A 39 -2.09 5.52 6.25
N GLU A 40 -2.60 5.46 5.02
CA GLU A 40 -4.02 5.42 4.68
C GLU A 40 -4.39 4.04 4.14
N ARG A 41 -5.59 3.56 4.48
CA ARG A 41 -6.11 2.27 4.02
C ARG A 41 -6.97 2.45 2.78
N VAL A 42 -6.64 1.71 1.74
CA VAL A 42 -7.46 1.53 0.54
C VAL A 42 -7.98 0.09 0.52
N ILE A 43 -9.29 -0.07 0.51
CA ILE A 43 -9.93 -1.39 0.39
C ILE A 43 -9.84 -1.85 -1.07
N LEU A 44 -9.42 -3.08 -1.29
CA LEU A 44 -9.40 -3.74 -2.59
C LEU A 44 -10.57 -4.72 -2.65
N LEU A 45 -11.45 -4.58 -3.65
CA LEU A 45 -12.66 -5.39 -3.75
C LEU A 45 -12.38 -6.77 -4.38
N GLN A 46 -11.64 -6.81 -5.50
CA GLN A 46 -11.34 -8.06 -6.21
C GLN A 46 -9.92 -8.06 -6.80
N PRO A 47 -8.99 -8.91 -6.30
CA PRO A 47 -9.14 -9.78 -5.12
C PRO A 47 -9.34 -8.97 -3.83
N ALA A 48 -10.03 -9.57 -2.86
CA ALA A 48 -10.27 -8.95 -1.57
C ALA A 48 -8.94 -8.72 -0.82
N GLY A 49 -8.69 -7.48 -0.41
CA GLY A 49 -7.45 -7.11 0.26
C GLY A 49 -7.48 -5.70 0.82
N THR A 50 -6.39 -5.31 1.49
CA THR A 50 -6.17 -3.93 1.93
C THR A 50 -4.81 -3.48 1.43
N LEU A 51 -4.80 -2.34 0.74
CA LEU A 51 -3.59 -1.63 0.37
C LEU A 51 -3.35 -0.52 1.40
N TYR A 52 -2.11 -0.40 1.88
CA TYR A 52 -1.68 0.69 2.75
C TYR A 52 -0.81 1.63 1.91
N VAL A 53 -1.18 2.90 1.84
CA VAL A 53 -0.47 3.93 1.07
C VAL A 53 -0.08 5.08 1.98
N ASN A 54 0.87 5.90 1.54
CA ASN A 54 1.21 7.13 2.25
C ASN A 54 0.11 8.18 2.08
N ALA A 55 -0.56 8.53 3.18
CA ALA A 55 -1.65 9.52 3.23
C ALA A 55 -1.19 10.93 2.82
N TRP A 56 0.11 11.22 2.91
CA TRP A 56 0.68 12.52 2.56
C TRP A 56 0.91 12.71 1.07
N GLY A 57 0.79 11.64 0.27
CA GLY A 57 1.07 11.66 -1.17
C GLY A 57 0.39 12.80 -1.92
N VAL A 58 -0.93 12.89 -1.81
CA VAL A 58 -1.73 13.94 -2.47
C VAL A 58 -1.53 15.30 -1.80
N ARG A 59 -1.50 15.33 -0.47
CA ARG A 59 -1.46 16.58 0.31
C ARG A 59 -0.19 17.40 0.07
N PHE A 60 0.94 16.74 -0.15
CA PHE A 60 2.24 17.39 -0.29
C PHE A 60 2.87 17.19 -1.67
N GLY A 61 2.14 16.62 -2.64
CA GLY A 61 2.65 16.39 -3.99
C GLY A 61 3.84 15.42 -4.02
N LEU A 62 3.87 14.44 -3.11
CA LEU A 62 4.94 13.43 -3.11
C LEU A 62 4.79 12.50 -4.33
N PRO A 63 5.88 11.86 -4.79
CA PRO A 63 5.82 10.90 -5.87
C PRO A 63 4.75 9.83 -5.62
N VAL A 64 3.77 9.75 -6.53
CA VAL A 64 2.74 8.72 -6.51
C VAL A 64 3.34 7.41 -7.03
N ASN A 65 2.98 6.28 -6.42
CA ASN A 65 3.39 4.97 -6.92
C ASN A 65 2.42 4.49 -8.02
N PRO A 66 2.78 4.59 -9.31
CA PRO A 66 1.87 4.26 -10.41
C PRO A 66 1.47 2.78 -10.39
N ARG A 67 2.33 1.88 -9.90
CA ARG A 67 2.03 0.45 -9.80
C ARG A 67 0.95 0.18 -8.76
N ALA A 68 1.04 0.83 -7.60
CA ALA A 68 0.03 0.72 -6.54
C ALA A 68 -1.30 1.36 -6.97
N THR A 69 -1.25 2.50 -7.67
CA THR A 69 -2.44 3.15 -8.23
C THR A 69 -3.14 2.27 -9.26
N LEU A 70 -2.41 1.69 -10.20
CA LEU A 70 -2.95 0.77 -11.20
C LEU A 70 -3.55 -0.48 -10.55
N LEU A 71 -2.88 -1.05 -9.54
CA LEU A 71 -3.42 -2.19 -8.78
C LEU A 71 -4.74 -1.83 -8.09
N ALA A 72 -4.81 -0.66 -7.44
CA ALA A 72 -6.03 -0.21 -6.77
C ALA A 72 -7.17 0.02 -7.78
N ALA A 73 -6.90 0.65 -8.93
CA ALA A 73 -7.89 0.83 -9.99
C ALA A 73 -8.33 -0.49 -10.64
N ALA A 74 -7.41 -1.46 -10.77
CA ALA A 74 -7.74 -2.79 -11.27
C ALA A 74 -8.65 -3.53 -10.29
N ALA A 75 -8.36 -3.45 -8.99
CA ALA A 75 -9.11 -4.14 -7.94
C ALA A 75 -10.42 -3.46 -7.53
N ASN A 76 -10.56 -2.16 -7.84
CA ASN A 76 -11.75 -1.35 -7.58
C ASN A 76 -12.32 -0.82 -8.91
N PRO A 77 -13.16 -1.60 -9.62
CA PRO A 77 -13.69 -1.22 -10.94
C PRO A 77 -14.41 0.14 -10.97
N VAL A 78 -14.96 0.56 -9.84
CA VAL A 78 -15.59 1.89 -9.64
C VAL A 78 -14.64 3.08 -9.85
N TRP A 79 -13.32 2.85 -9.87
CA TRP A 79 -12.30 3.89 -10.06
C TRP A 79 -11.80 4.02 -11.50
N ARG A 80 -12.36 3.23 -12.43
CA ARG A 80 -11.97 3.26 -13.86
C ARG A 80 -12.73 4.31 -14.68
N GLY A 81 -13.47 5.19 -14.01
CA GLY A 81 -14.29 6.25 -14.63
C GLY A 81 -13.48 7.35 -15.28
#